data_AF-A0A016SMG2-F1
#
_entry.id   AF-A0A016SMG2-F1
#
_cell.length_a   1.000
_cell.length_b   1.000
_cell.length_c   1.000
_cell.angle_alpha   90.00
_cell.angle_beta   90.00
_cell.angle_gamma   90.00
#
_symmetry.space_group_name_H-M   'P 1'
#
loop_
_entity.id
_entity.type
_entity.pdbx_description
1 polymer ?
#
loop_
_entity_poly.entity_id
_entity_poly.type
_entity_poly.pdbx_seq_one_letter_code
_entity_poly.pdbx_strand_id
1 'polypeptide(L)'
;MESHPATGMMRFVTQWVLKTKPDPTKYEGYKTLNEHLTTLVCHNTSSPAPIGHTAKCVLDPTKVFLMWVHHVEIYFPGHETYEVPTSDAIIRHYRDVASGNWAKYYLPGVAEFGPFTLTNYPNSLMQKLYSNVKNRLDRVYIQRNVSGNA
;
A
#
# COMPACT_ATOMS: atom_id res chain seq x y z
N MET A 1 -7.40 2.75 -18.60
CA MET A 1 -8.65 2.21 -19.17
C MET A 1 -8.92 2.73 -20.58
N GLU A 2 -8.53 3.95 -20.96
CA GLU A 2 -8.74 4.42 -22.34
C GLU A 2 -8.08 3.52 -23.41
N SER A 3 -6.92 2.93 -23.10
CA SER A 3 -6.26 1.91 -23.96
C SER A 3 -6.89 0.51 -23.89
N HIS A 4 -7.80 0.26 -22.96
CA HIS A 4 -8.51 -1.01 -22.76
C HIS A 4 -10.00 -0.75 -22.49
N PRO A 5 -10.78 -0.39 -23.52
CA PRO A 5 -12.16 0.10 -23.34
C PRO A 5 -13.11 -0.93 -22.74
N ALA A 6 -12.85 -2.23 -22.94
CA ALA A 6 -13.62 -3.32 -22.33
C ALA A 6 -13.26 -3.57 -20.85
N THR A 7 -12.19 -2.98 -20.33
CA THR A 7 -11.80 -3.18 -18.93
C THR A 7 -12.78 -2.47 -18.01
N GLY A 8 -13.48 -3.25 -17.19
CA GLY A 8 -14.29 -2.77 -16.08
C GLY A 8 -13.52 -2.75 -14.75
N MET A 9 -12.45 -3.55 -14.63
CA MET A 9 -11.57 -3.57 -13.47
C MET A 9 -10.12 -3.82 -13.87
N MET A 10 -9.20 -3.02 -13.34
CA MET A 10 -7.78 -3.35 -13.30
C MET A 10 -7.44 -3.98 -11.95
N ARG A 11 -6.82 -5.15 -11.96
CA ARG A 11 -6.41 -5.88 -10.75
C ARG A 11 -4.89 -5.95 -10.66
N PHE A 12 -4.38 -5.70 -9.45
CA PHE A 12 -2.97 -5.61 -9.16
C PHE A 12 -2.58 -6.66 -8.13
N VAL A 13 -1.45 -7.32 -8.36
CA VAL A 13 -0.83 -8.17 -7.35
C VAL A 13 -0.18 -7.33 -6.26
N THR A 14 0.01 -7.95 -5.10
CA THR A 14 0.56 -7.30 -3.90
C THR A 14 1.94 -7.85 -3.58
N GLN A 15 2.78 -6.98 -3.02
CA GLN A 15 3.96 -7.36 -2.24
C GLN A 15 3.78 -6.87 -0.82
N TRP A 16 4.00 -7.74 0.13
CA TRP A 16 3.96 -7.40 1.54
C TRP A 16 5.28 -6.74 1.94
N VAL A 17 5.21 -5.54 2.51
CA VAL A 17 6.35 -4.87 3.12
C VAL A 17 6.19 -4.96 4.63
N LEU A 18 7.09 -5.68 5.29
CA LEU A 18 6.96 -5.97 6.71
C LEU A 18 7.37 -4.77 7.55
N LYS A 19 6.43 -4.26 8.34
CA LYS A 19 6.66 -3.28 9.39
C LYS A 19 6.82 -4.03 10.71
N THR A 20 8.00 -3.93 11.31
CA THR A 20 8.37 -4.64 12.54
C THR A 20 8.53 -3.72 13.75
N LYS A 21 8.58 -2.40 13.52
CA LYS A 21 8.69 -1.39 14.57
C LYS A 21 7.30 -0.82 14.89
N PRO A 22 7.01 -0.49 16.16
CA PRO A 22 5.77 0.18 16.54
C PRO A 22 5.68 1.58 15.93
N ASP A 23 4.45 2.08 15.82
CA ASP A 23 4.21 3.48 15.45
C ASP A 23 4.65 4.43 16.57
N PRO A 24 5.14 5.63 16.22
CA PRO A 24 5.52 6.62 17.21
C PRO A 24 4.28 7.14 17.95
N THR A 25 4.38 7.30 19.26
CA THR A 25 3.31 7.88 20.09
C THR A 25 3.30 9.42 20.08
N LYS A 26 4.39 10.03 19.61
CA LYS A 26 4.57 11.48 19.51
C LYS A 26 5.25 11.85 18.19
N TYR A 27 4.94 13.06 17.71
CA TYR A 27 5.58 13.64 16.54
C TYR A 27 6.54 14.76 16.93
N GLU A 28 7.83 14.58 16.64
CA GLU A 28 8.95 15.48 16.94
C GLU A 28 9.63 15.98 15.64
N GLY A 29 8.86 16.13 14.56
CA GLY A 29 9.36 16.64 13.29
C GLY A 29 10.25 15.64 12.55
N TYR A 30 11.44 16.11 12.13
CA TYR A 30 12.39 15.34 11.32
C TYR A 30 12.81 14.03 11.96
N LYS A 31 13.05 14.03 13.29
CA LYS A 31 13.50 12.84 14.03
C LYS A 31 12.48 11.70 13.88
N THR A 32 11.21 11.98 14.20
CA THR A 32 10.13 10.99 14.07
C THR A 32 9.99 10.48 12.64
N LEU A 33 10.08 11.35 11.63
CA LEU A 33 9.97 10.91 10.23
C LEU A 33 11.11 10.00 9.80
N ASN A 34 12.35 10.35 10.13
CA ASN A 34 13.51 9.55 9.74
C ASN A 34 13.53 8.18 10.42
N GLU A 35 12.91 8.06 11.60
CA GLU A 35 12.87 6.83 12.38
C GLU A 35 11.64 5.96 12.08
N HIS A 36 10.52 6.55 11.66
CA HIS A 36 9.22 5.87 11.60
C HIS A 36 8.46 6.00 10.26
N LEU A 37 8.86 6.86 9.32
CA LEU A 37 8.15 6.96 8.04
C LEU A 37 8.25 5.63 7.30
N THR A 38 7.13 4.91 7.17
CA THR A 38 7.13 3.50 6.75
C THR A 38 7.75 3.28 5.37
N THR A 39 7.52 4.19 4.43
CA THR A 39 8.13 4.13 3.09
C THR A 39 9.63 4.35 3.08
N LEU A 40 10.18 4.96 4.13
CA LEU A 40 11.60 5.24 4.30
C LEU A 40 12.32 4.15 5.08
N VAL A 41 11.69 3.50 6.06
CA VAL A 41 12.38 2.61 7.01
C VAL A 41 12.00 1.13 6.89
N CYS A 42 10.92 0.80 6.19
CA CYS A 42 10.50 -0.59 5.98
C CYS A 42 10.87 -1.06 4.58
N HIS A 43 11.80 -2.02 4.52
CA HIS A 43 12.39 -2.50 3.26
C HIS A 43 12.18 -4.00 3.00
N ASN A 44 11.93 -4.78 4.06
CA ASN A 44 11.80 -6.23 3.95
C ASN A 44 10.49 -6.57 3.21
N THR A 45 10.60 -7.02 1.96
CA THR A 45 9.50 -7.11 1.00
C THR A 45 9.37 -8.54 0.49
N SER A 46 8.16 -9.09 0.49
CA SER A 46 7.90 -10.43 -0.06
C SER A 46 8.10 -10.45 -1.58
N SER A 47 8.26 -11.65 -2.12
CA SER A 47 8.00 -11.86 -3.54
C SER A 47 6.54 -11.50 -3.89
N PRO A 48 6.24 -11.10 -5.14
CA PRO A 48 4.87 -10.83 -5.59
C PRO A 48 3.94 -11.99 -5.27
N ALA A 49 2.76 -11.69 -4.73
CA ALA A 49 1.77 -12.70 -4.44
C ALA A 49 1.19 -13.31 -5.73
N PRO A 50 0.67 -14.54 -5.68
CA PRO A 50 -0.10 -15.11 -6.77
C PRO A 50 -1.29 -14.23 -7.16
N ILE A 51 -1.69 -14.29 -8.44
CA ILE A 51 -2.85 -13.55 -8.95
C ILE A 51 -4.08 -13.86 -8.09
N GLY A 52 -4.80 -12.81 -7.69
CA GLY A 52 -5.99 -12.89 -6.84
C GLY A 52 -5.73 -12.89 -5.32
N HIS A 53 -4.50 -13.13 -4.86
CA HIS A 53 -4.20 -13.13 -3.42
C HIS A 53 -4.25 -11.71 -2.82
N THR A 54 -5.24 -11.42 -1.98
CA THR A 54 -5.44 -10.08 -1.36
C THR A 54 -5.39 -8.92 -2.35
N ALA A 55 -5.78 -9.21 -3.59
CA ALA A 55 -5.59 -8.32 -4.71
C ALA A 55 -6.26 -6.97 -4.46
N LYS A 56 -5.66 -5.92 -5.02
CA LYS A 56 -6.28 -4.60 -5.04
C LYS A 56 -6.70 -4.29 -6.46
N CYS A 57 -7.72 -3.46 -6.58
CA CYS A 57 -8.35 -3.20 -7.85
C CYS A 57 -8.78 -1.74 -7.95
N VAL A 58 -8.76 -1.25 -9.17
CA VAL A 58 -9.41 0.00 -9.57
C VAL A 58 -10.48 -0.38 -10.57
N LEU A 59 -11.70 0.13 -10.40
CA LEU A 59 -12.83 -0.24 -11.23
C LEU A 59 -13.51 0.98 -11.84
N ASP A 60 -14.16 0.76 -12.99
CA ASP A 60 -15.12 1.67 -13.57
C ASP A 60 -16.53 1.24 -13.13
N PRO A 61 -17.20 2.03 -12.28
CA PRO A 61 -18.51 1.66 -11.76
C PRO A 61 -19.59 1.62 -12.85
N THR A 62 -19.37 2.23 -14.02
CA THR A 62 -20.33 2.15 -15.14
C THR A 62 -20.29 0.80 -15.86
N LYS A 63 -19.29 -0.03 -15.56
CA LYS A 63 -19.02 -1.31 -16.22
C LYS A 63 -19.20 -2.53 -15.32
N VAL A 64 -19.39 -2.30 -14.03
CA VAL A 64 -19.46 -3.32 -12.98
C VAL A 64 -20.85 -3.34 -12.37
N PHE A 65 -21.49 -4.50 -12.37
CA PHE A 65 -22.79 -4.69 -11.73
C PHE A 65 -22.65 -5.12 -10.26
N LEU A 66 -21.75 -6.07 -9.98
CA LEU A 66 -21.52 -6.58 -8.63
C LEU A 66 -20.02 -6.69 -8.32
N MET A 67 -19.59 -5.99 -7.27
CA MET A 67 -18.22 -6.01 -6.78
C MET A 67 -18.12 -6.85 -5.50
N TRP A 68 -17.21 -7.81 -5.47
CA TRP A 68 -16.79 -8.51 -4.24
C TRP A 68 -15.56 -7.84 -3.63
N VAL A 69 -15.07 -8.30 -2.48
CA VAL A 69 -14.04 -7.57 -1.73
C VAL A 69 -12.72 -7.36 -2.50
N HIS A 70 -12.38 -8.24 -3.46
CA HIS A 70 -11.12 -8.21 -4.24
C HIS A 70 -11.27 -8.53 -5.74
N HIS A 71 -12.50 -8.67 -6.24
CA HIS A 71 -12.77 -8.93 -7.66
C HIS A 71 -14.20 -8.54 -8.02
N VAL A 72 -14.43 -8.29 -9.31
CA VAL A 72 -15.78 -8.15 -9.86
C VAL A 72 -16.40 -9.54 -10.01
N GLU A 73 -17.57 -9.72 -9.43
CA GLU A 73 -18.35 -10.96 -9.57
C GLU A 73 -19.19 -10.92 -10.85
N ILE A 74 -19.75 -9.75 -11.18
CA ILE A 74 -20.63 -9.57 -12.34
C ILE A 74 -20.30 -8.26 -13.05
N TYR A 75 -19.98 -8.37 -14.33
CA TYR A 75 -19.83 -7.24 -15.25
C TYR A 75 -21.14 -6.96 -16.00
N PHE A 76 -21.33 -5.71 -16.44
CA PHE A 76 -22.25 -5.47 -17.55
C PHE A 76 -21.70 -6.13 -18.84
N PRO A 77 -22.56 -6.50 -19.82
CA PRO A 77 -22.12 -7.25 -20.99
C PRO A 77 -20.95 -6.61 -21.75
N GLY A 78 -19.98 -7.43 -22.13
CA GLY A 78 -18.81 -7.00 -22.93
C GLY A 78 -17.69 -6.37 -22.13
N HIS A 79 -17.66 -6.55 -20.80
CA HIS A 79 -16.61 -6.00 -19.95
C HIS A 79 -15.90 -7.09 -19.14
N GLU A 80 -14.64 -6.82 -18.80
CA GLU A 80 -13.77 -7.82 -18.20
C GLU A 80 -12.73 -7.23 -17.22
N THR A 81 -12.03 -8.14 -16.56
CA THR A 81 -10.87 -7.84 -15.71
C THR A 81 -9.61 -7.75 -16.56
N TYR A 82 -8.80 -6.72 -16.31
CA TYR A 82 -7.42 -6.65 -16.75
C TYR A 82 -6.47 -6.95 -15.59
N GLU A 83 -5.73 -8.06 -15.67
CA GLU A 83 -4.62 -8.33 -14.76
C GLU A 83 -3.44 -7.44 -15.15
N VAL A 84 -3.08 -6.52 -14.27
CA VAL A 84 -1.97 -5.60 -14.54
C VAL A 84 -0.65 -6.36 -14.42
N PRO A 85 0.18 -6.39 -15.47
CA PRO A 85 1.50 -7.02 -15.40
C PRO A 85 2.35 -6.41 -14.29
N THR A 86 3.14 -7.25 -13.60
CA THR A 86 4.06 -6.78 -12.55
C THR A 86 5.17 -5.88 -13.07
N SER A 87 5.48 -5.96 -14.37
CA SER A 87 6.36 -5.02 -15.07
C SER A 87 5.83 -3.60 -15.09
N ASP A 88 4.51 -3.44 -15.00
CA ASP A 88 3.83 -2.17 -15.20
C ASP A 88 3.46 -1.56 -13.85
N ALA A 89 2.88 -2.36 -12.95
CA ALA A 89 2.53 -1.91 -11.61
C ALA A 89 2.45 -3.04 -10.59
N ILE A 90 2.77 -2.70 -9.33
CA ILE A 90 2.61 -3.58 -8.18
C ILE A 90 2.19 -2.79 -6.95
N ILE A 91 1.36 -3.40 -6.10
CA ILE A 91 0.93 -2.78 -4.86
C ILE A 91 1.90 -3.13 -3.73
N ARG A 92 2.52 -2.11 -3.14
CA ARG A 92 3.30 -2.25 -1.91
C ARG A 92 2.36 -2.18 -0.70
N HIS A 93 2.04 -3.33 -0.12
CA HIS A 93 1.17 -3.45 1.04
C HIS A 93 2.00 -3.48 2.33
N TYR A 94 2.08 -2.36 3.03
CA TYR A 94 2.78 -2.27 4.31
C TYR A 94 1.95 -2.93 5.42
N ARG A 95 2.54 -3.89 6.14
CA ARG A 95 1.84 -4.64 7.17
C ARG A 95 2.63 -4.71 8.46
N ASP A 96 1.99 -4.26 9.55
CA ASP A 96 2.48 -4.46 10.90
C ASP A 96 2.38 -5.94 11.27
N VAL A 97 3.53 -6.57 11.49
CA VAL A 97 3.59 -8.00 11.83
C VAL A 97 3.15 -8.28 13.26
N ALA A 98 3.21 -7.29 14.16
CA ALA A 98 2.79 -7.39 15.54
C ALA A 98 1.28 -7.09 15.73
N SER A 99 0.58 -6.68 14.67
CA SER A 99 -0.85 -6.39 14.72
C SER A 99 -1.68 -7.67 14.92
N GLY A 100 -2.04 -7.94 16.18
CA GLY A 100 -2.81 -9.12 16.57
C GLY A 100 -2.06 -10.41 16.24
N ASN A 101 -2.77 -11.41 15.73
CA ASN A 101 -2.19 -12.70 15.34
C ASN A 101 -1.83 -12.80 13.85
N TRP A 102 -1.66 -11.67 13.15
CA TRP A 102 -1.49 -11.69 11.70
C TRP A 102 -0.25 -12.48 11.27
N ALA A 103 0.91 -12.23 11.88
CA ALA A 103 2.13 -12.95 11.51
C ALA A 103 2.01 -14.46 11.73
N LYS A 104 1.35 -14.87 12.82
CA LYS A 104 1.12 -16.29 13.12
C LYS A 104 0.30 -17.00 12.03
N TYR A 105 -0.74 -16.35 11.51
CA TYR A 105 -1.68 -16.98 10.58
C TYR A 105 -1.32 -16.81 9.11
N TYR A 106 -0.74 -15.67 8.73
CA TYR A 106 -0.58 -15.30 7.32
C TYR A 106 0.88 -15.28 6.85
N LEU A 107 1.85 -15.00 7.73
CA LEU A 107 3.26 -14.90 7.31
C LEU A 107 3.82 -16.20 6.71
N PRO A 108 3.48 -17.42 7.20
CA PRO A 108 3.91 -18.65 6.55
C PRO A 108 3.47 -18.74 5.08
N GLY A 109 2.20 -18.44 4.79
CA GLY A 109 1.69 -18.43 3.41
C GLY A 109 2.31 -17.32 2.56
N VAL A 110 2.63 -16.16 3.14
CA VAL A 110 3.37 -15.10 2.42
C VAL A 110 4.79 -15.55 2.06
N ALA A 111 5.44 -16.34 2.91
CA ALA A 111 6.78 -16.86 2.64
C ALA A 111 6.80 -17.88 1.49
N GLU A 112 5.67 -18.51 1.17
CA GLU A 112 5.53 -19.42 0.03
C GLU A 112 5.55 -18.69 -1.32
N PHE A 113 5.36 -17.37 -1.35
CA PHE A 113 5.40 -16.59 -2.60
C PHE A 113 6.80 -16.52 -3.21
N GLY A 114 7.83 -16.82 -2.41
CA GLY A 114 9.22 -16.72 -2.78
C GLY A 114 10.05 -15.94 -1.75
N PRO A 115 11.36 -15.76 -2.00
CA PRO A 115 12.24 -15.12 -1.05
C PRO A 115 11.82 -13.68 -0.77
N PHE A 116 12.06 -13.25 0.47
CA PHE A 116 12.00 -11.84 0.82
C PHE A 116 13.26 -11.11 0.33
N THR A 117 13.09 -9.88 -0.13
CA THR A 117 14.17 -9.03 -0.62
C THR A 117 14.06 -7.63 -0.02
N LEU A 118 15.20 -6.93 0.08
CA LEU A 118 15.21 -5.54 0.50
C LEU A 118 14.87 -4.65 -0.70
N THR A 119 13.76 -3.95 -0.61
CA THR A 119 13.34 -2.99 -1.65
C THR A 119 13.07 -1.62 -1.05
N ASN A 120 13.37 -0.58 -1.80
CA ASN A 120 13.15 0.81 -1.39
C ASN A 120 11.94 1.40 -2.11
N TYR A 121 11.30 2.38 -1.47
CA TYR A 121 10.38 3.25 -2.19
C TYR A 121 11.17 4.05 -3.26
N PRO A 122 10.61 4.31 -4.46
CA PRO A 122 11.36 4.97 -5.53
C PRO A 122 11.92 6.33 -5.10
N ASN A 123 13.23 6.53 -5.27
CA ASN A 123 13.93 7.75 -4.86
C ASN A 123 13.32 9.02 -5.48
N SER A 124 12.89 8.95 -6.75
CA SER A 124 12.24 10.04 -7.47
C SER A 124 10.93 10.50 -6.82
N LEU A 125 10.24 9.60 -6.10
CA LEU A 125 8.98 9.89 -5.42
C LEU A 125 9.19 10.18 -3.93
N MET A 126 10.25 9.62 -3.33
CA MET A 126 10.48 9.68 -1.88
C MET A 126 10.64 11.11 -1.38
N GLN A 127 11.38 11.96 -2.08
CA GLN A 127 11.57 13.35 -1.66
C GLN A 127 10.24 14.11 -1.58
N LYS A 128 9.40 13.99 -2.61
CA LYS A 128 8.09 14.64 -2.67
C LYS A 128 7.15 14.10 -1.59
N LEU A 129 7.12 12.79 -1.40
CA LEU A 129 6.33 12.14 -0.35
C LEU A 129 6.76 12.65 1.05
N TYR A 130 8.07 12.63 1.33
CA TYR A 130 8.61 13.05 2.61
C TYR A 130 8.23 14.50 2.94
N SER A 131 8.47 15.43 2.00
CA SER A 131 8.13 16.84 2.19
C SER A 131 6.63 17.05 2.44
N ASN A 132 5.77 16.35 1.69
CA ASN A 132 4.33 16.47 1.87
C ASN A 132 3.85 15.93 3.22
N VAL A 133 4.35 14.78 3.65
CA VAL A 133 4.04 14.20 4.96
C VAL A 133 4.52 15.14 6.06
N LYS A 134 5.77 15.63 5.96
CA LYS A 134 6.32 16.57 6.94
C LYS A 134 5.48 17.83 7.07
N ASN A 135 5.20 18.52 5.96
CA ASN A 135 4.43 19.75 5.98
C ASN A 135 3.05 19.56 6.60
N ARG A 136 2.42 18.40 6.36
CA ARG A 136 1.13 18.06 6.97
C ARG A 136 1.26 17.84 8.48
N LEU A 137 2.21 17.03 8.92
CA LEU A 137 2.36 16.69 10.33
C LEU A 137 2.84 17.88 11.17
N ASP A 138 3.79 18.67 10.67
CA ASP A 138 4.23 19.92 11.31
C ASP A 138 3.03 20.85 11.57
N ARG A 139 2.15 21.00 10.58
CA ARG A 139 0.95 21.83 10.73
C ARG A 139 -0.02 21.28 11.78
N VAL A 140 -0.20 19.96 11.84
CA VAL A 140 -1.18 19.33 12.74
C VAL A 140 -0.67 19.25 14.18
N TYR A 141 0.59 18.87 14.37
CA TYR A 141 1.13 18.49 15.68
C TYR A 141 2.13 19.49 16.26
N ILE A 142 2.76 20.34 15.46
CA ILE A 142 3.72 21.33 15.96
C ILE A 142 3.07 22.71 16.02
N GLN A 143 2.49 23.20 14.92
CA GLN A 143 1.94 24.55 14.88
C GLN A 143 0.72 24.75 15.80
N ARG A 144 -0.15 23.74 15.95
CA ARG A 144 -1.30 23.80 16.86
C ARG A 144 -0.92 23.87 18.34
N ASN A 145 0.24 23.35 18.73
CA ASN A 145 0.71 23.42 20.11
C ASN A 145 1.22 24.81 20.50
N VAL A 146 1.47 25.71 19.53
CA VAL A 146 1.92 27.09 19.79
C VAL A 146 0.73 28.02 20.07
N SER A 147 -0.45 27.71 19.54
CA SER A 147 -1.66 28.55 19.66
C SER A 147 -2.55 28.25 20.88
N GLY A 148 -2.12 27.37 21.79
CA GLY A 148 -2.90 26.94 22.98
C GLY A 148 -2.56 27.62 24.31
N ASN A 149 -1.62 28.58 24.30
CA ASN A 149 -1.19 29.34 25.48
C ASN A 149 -1.36 30.86 25.25
N ALA A 150 -2.57 31.30 24.91
CA ALA A 150 -2.94 32.71 24.87
C ALA A 150 -4.25 32.91 25.63
#